data_AF-A0A955THC5-F1
#
_entry.id   AF-A0A955THC5-F1
#
_cell.length_a   1.000
_cell.length_b   1.000
_cell.length_c   1.000
_cell.angle_alpha   90.00
_cell.angle_beta   90.00
_cell.angle_gamma   90.00
#
_symmetry.space_group_name_H-M   'P 1'
#
loop_
_entity.id
_entity.type
_entity.pdbx_description
1 polymer ?
#
loop_
_entity_poly.entity_id
_entity_poly.type
_entity_poly.pdbx_seq_one_letter_code
_entity_poly.pdbx_strand_id
1 'polypeptide(L)'
;MEVREGTASSGKTPVRIFVGSESAQGRAERILIWSIEQVRDPARVYEIYLMKELKGFDRGKWLTGFTNYRFAIPAFAGQAGRAIYNDVDQIYLVDPGILFDHDLNDHGFLSIARNDTSVMVMDCQKMAAIWSLDAAKFEKKNALVQRALEVPNLWGPLEPEWNARDEEYRAGQSKVLHYTALHTQPWQPFPQEFVYQKSPEGDIWFNLEHSANQKGFLLFSRKHPSSLFTEFAKQTRDRRNIAPTNPSPYQDVETIHELQDAMRTLQAKSLLYCHFGPLFESIPEHLRATDLSSLTMTTMDLCQENSGPLPSRQFDLVLSPGGLHLVPDEDIPWVIEEMFNRAHGMVYIAIEITNPDQSNAAETPHACLKQ
;
A
#
# COMPACT_ATOMS: atom_id res chain seq x y z
N MET A 1 -5.29 -7.83 9.72
CA MET A 1 -6.04 -9.00 9.21
C MET A 1 -6.65 -9.81 10.35
N GLU A 2 -7.98 -9.81 10.44
CA GLU A 2 -8.72 -10.50 11.49
C GLU A 2 -8.86 -12.02 11.25
N VAL A 3 -9.34 -12.73 12.28
CA VAL A 3 -9.79 -14.12 12.17
C VAL A 3 -10.78 -14.23 11.02
N ARG A 4 -10.61 -15.26 10.17
CA ARG A 4 -11.48 -15.46 9.01
C ARG A 4 -12.92 -15.68 9.46
N GLU A 5 -13.86 -15.03 8.78
CA GLU A 5 -15.29 -15.15 9.08
C GLU A 5 -15.73 -16.62 9.17
N GLY A 6 -16.51 -16.95 10.19
CA GLY A 6 -16.94 -18.33 10.47
C GLY A 6 -15.90 -19.22 11.17
N THR A 7 -14.71 -18.70 11.52
CA THR A 7 -13.67 -19.44 12.24
C THR A 7 -13.58 -18.99 13.70
N ALA A 8 -13.42 -19.93 14.63
CA ALA A 8 -13.16 -19.60 16.04
C ALA A 8 -11.70 -19.16 16.23
N SER A 9 -11.46 -18.15 17.07
CA SER A 9 -10.11 -17.67 17.35
C SER A 9 -9.25 -18.75 18.02
N SER A 10 -8.00 -18.87 17.58
CA SER A 10 -6.97 -19.73 18.17
C SER A 10 -6.50 -19.25 19.54
N GLY A 11 -6.78 -17.99 19.91
CA GLY A 11 -6.28 -17.35 21.13
C GLY A 11 -4.77 -17.10 21.15
N LYS A 12 -4.05 -17.43 20.09
CA LYS A 12 -2.61 -17.17 19.96
C LYS A 12 -2.33 -15.68 19.86
N THR A 13 -1.14 -15.27 20.30
CA THR A 13 -0.65 -13.90 20.11
C THR A 13 -0.71 -13.49 18.64
N PRO A 14 -1.20 -12.29 18.30
CA PRO A 14 -1.21 -11.80 16.92
C PRO A 14 0.19 -11.83 16.29
N VAL A 15 0.26 -12.24 15.02
CA VAL A 15 1.50 -12.21 14.26
C VAL A 15 1.74 -10.77 13.79
N ARG A 16 2.81 -10.12 14.25
CA ARG A 16 3.16 -8.76 13.83
C ARG A 16 4.20 -8.79 12.72
N ILE A 17 3.85 -8.27 11.54
CA ILE A 17 4.70 -8.26 10.34
C ILE A 17 4.89 -6.82 9.90
N PHE A 18 6.14 -6.37 9.87
CA PHE A 18 6.51 -5.04 9.40
C PHE A 18 7.15 -5.15 8.03
N VAL A 19 6.58 -4.48 7.04
CA VAL A 19 6.98 -4.59 5.64
C VAL A 19 7.62 -3.29 5.19
N GLY A 20 8.88 -3.33 4.73
CA GLY A 20 9.52 -2.19 4.07
C GLY A 20 9.07 -2.08 2.62
N SER A 21 8.50 -0.93 2.23
CA SER A 21 7.96 -0.68 0.88
C SER A 21 8.12 0.79 0.47
N GLU A 22 7.80 1.12 -0.78
CA GLU A 22 7.71 2.47 -1.34
C GLU A 22 6.53 2.62 -2.32
N SER A 23 6.12 3.85 -2.66
CA SER A 23 4.89 4.09 -3.45
C SER A 23 4.83 3.34 -4.78
N ALA A 24 5.97 3.17 -5.46
CA ALA A 24 6.08 2.43 -6.71
C ALA A 24 5.81 0.91 -6.56
N GLN A 25 5.73 0.39 -5.34
CA GLN A 25 5.61 -1.04 -5.04
C GLN A 25 4.19 -1.46 -4.63
N GLY A 26 3.16 -0.65 -4.85
CA GLY A 26 1.77 -0.97 -4.50
C GLY A 26 1.25 -2.31 -5.05
N ARG A 27 1.70 -2.73 -6.25
CA ARG A 27 1.42 -4.07 -6.78
C ARG A 27 2.07 -5.16 -5.93
N ALA A 28 3.32 -4.99 -5.52
CA ALA A 28 4.02 -5.94 -4.67
C ALA A 28 3.39 -6.02 -3.27
N GLU A 29 3.05 -4.88 -2.66
CA GLU A 29 2.35 -4.82 -1.35
C GLU A 29 1.09 -5.69 -1.37
N ARG A 30 0.25 -5.50 -2.40
CA ARG A 30 -0.99 -6.25 -2.57
C ARG A 30 -0.72 -7.75 -2.68
N ILE A 31 0.27 -8.17 -3.45
CA ILE A 31 0.54 -9.59 -3.70
C ILE A 31 1.26 -10.28 -2.53
N LEU A 32 2.16 -9.59 -1.82
CA LEU A 32 2.71 -10.10 -0.56
C LEU A 32 1.58 -10.39 0.44
N ILE A 33 0.67 -9.44 0.64
CA ILE A 33 -0.42 -9.60 1.62
C ILE A 33 -1.43 -10.65 1.14
N TRP A 34 -1.72 -10.71 -0.15
CA TRP A 34 -2.54 -11.78 -0.71
C TRP A 34 -1.92 -13.17 -0.48
N SER A 35 -0.59 -13.29 -0.65
CA SER A 35 0.13 -14.54 -0.38
C SER A 35 -0.04 -14.98 1.08
N ILE A 36 0.03 -14.03 2.03
CA ILE A 36 -0.22 -14.28 3.45
C ILE A 36 -1.67 -14.76 3.67
N GLU A 37 -2.67 -14.11 3.07
CA GLU A 37 -4.07 -14.55 3.17
C GLU A 37 -4.28 -15.99 2.67
N GLN A 38 -3.51 -16.44 1.67
CA GLN A 38 -3.64 -17.81 1.14
C GLN A 38 -3.14 -18.87 2.12
N VAL A 39 -2.11 -18.57 2.90
CA VAL A 39 -1.35 -19.57 3.66
C VAL A 39 -1.46 -19.42 5.18
N ARG A 40 -1.98 -18.30 5.68
CA ARG A 40 -2.11 -18.03 7.12
C ARG A 40 -3.05 -19.02 7.82
N ASP A 41 -2.84 -19.21 9.12
CA ASP A 41 -3.84 -19.81 10.00
C ASP A 41 -5.11 -18.91 10.02
N PRO A 42 -6.26 -19.39 9.52
CA PRO A 42 -7.49 -18.59 9.49
C PRO A 42 -8.02 -18.26 10.89
N ALA A 43 -7.60 -19.00 11.92
CA ALA A 43 -7.98 -18.80 13.31
C ALA A 43 -7.09 -17.78 14.06
N ARG A 44 -6.05 -17.24 13.42
CA ARG A 44 -5.11 -16.30 14.06
C ARG A 44 -5.20 -14.91 13.43
N VAL A 45 -4.95 -13.89 14.27
CA VAL A 45 -4.87 -12.49 13.85
C VAL A 45 -3.45 -12.19 13.33
N TYR A 46 -3.37 -11.45 12.23
CA TYR A 46 -2.12 -10.98 11.64
C TYR A 46 -2.18 -9.45 11.54
N GLU A 47 -1.29 -8.77 12.25
CA GLU A 47 -1.13 -7.33 12.23
C GLU A 47 0.00 -6.99 11.26
N ILE A 48 -0.36 -6.52 10.07
CA ILE A 48 0.60 -6.18 9.01
C ILE A 48 0.77 -4.67 8.98
N TYR A 49 2.01 -4.23 9.03
CA TYR A 49 2.41 -2.82 9.05
C TYR A 49 3.21 -2.47 7.81
N LEU A 50 2.59 -1.76 6.88
CA LEU A 50 3.27 -1.20 5.72
C LEU A 50 4.08 0.02 6.16
N MET A 51 5.41 -0.06 6.04
CA MET A 51 6.34 1.03 6.33
C MET A 51 6.79 1.64 5.01
N LYS A 52 6.16 2.75 4.63
CA LYS A 52 6.34 3.44 3.36
C LYS A 52 6.40 4.94 3.59
N GLU A 53 7.32 5.62 2.91
CA GLU A 53 7.49 7.09 2.96
C GLU A 53 7.52 7.68 4.38
N LEU A 54 8.09 6.95 5.35
CA LEU A 54 8.18 7.39 6.74
C LEU A 54 9.02 8.66 6.85
N LYS A 55 8.44 9.69 7.44
CA LYS A 55 9.09 10.99 7.64
C LYS A 55 10.23 10.92 8.66
N GLY A 56 11.24 11.77 8.42
CA GLY A 56 12.37 11.95 9.32
C GLY A 56 13.49 10.93 9.19
N PHE A 57 13.44 10.05 8.19
CA PHE A 57 14.57 9.20 7.82
C PHE A 57 15.42 9.88 6.74
N ASP A 58 16.75 9.84 6.88
CA ASP A 58 17.67 10.23 5.82
C ASP A 58 17.80 9.10 4.80
N ARG A 59 17.07 9.25 3.69
CA ARG A 59 16.96 8.24 2.63
C ARG A 59 17.87 8.50 1.43
N GLY A 60 18.62 9.62 1.40
CA GLY A 60 19.27 10.12 0.18
C GLY A 60 20.33 9.20 -0.43
N LYS A 61 20.76 8.16 0.28
CA LYS A 61 21.77 7.17 -0.18
C LYS A 61 21.23 5.75 -0.22
N TRP A 62 19.93 5.56 -0.04
CA TRP A 62 19.34 4.23 -0.04
C TRP A 62 19.07 3.78 -1.47
N LEU A 63 19.35 2.51 -1.76
CA LEU A 63 18.99 1.92 -3.04
C LEU A 63 17.46 1.72 -3.13
N THR A 64 16.83 1.37 -2.01
CA THR A 64 15.38 1.26 -1.88
C THR A 64 14.87 2.21 -0.79
N GLY A 65 13.68 2.78 -0.98
CA GLY A 65 13.10 3.81 -0.11
C GLY A 65 12.86 3.43 1.35
N PHE A 66 13.13 2.18 1.73
CA PHE A 66 12.81 1.58 3.05
C PHE A 66 14.01 0.92 3.76
N THR A 67 15.24 1.08 3.26
CA THR A 67 16.44 0.38 3.74
C THR A 67 16.57 0.29 5.28
N ASN A 68 16.43 1.39 6.02
CA ASN A 68 16.61 1.36 7.49
C ASN A 68 15.31 1.16 8.30
N TYR A 69 14.13 1.09 7.70
CA TYR A 69 12.88 0.98 8.48
C TYR A 69 12.88 -0.25 9.39
N ARG A 70 13.54 -1.33 8.97
CA ARG A 70 13.74 -2.56 9.75
C ARG A 70 14.37 -2.34 11.14
N PHE A 71 15.22 -1.33 11.29
CA PHE A 71 15.88 -1.02 12.55
C PHE A 71 15.02 -0.14 13.48
N ALA A 72 13.95 0.47 12.96
CA ALA A 72 13.00 1.23 13.77
C ALA A 72 11.88 0.35 14.37
N ILE A 73 11.75 -0.89 13.92
CA ILE A 73 10.70 -1.82 14.36
C ILE A 73 10.62 -1.99 15.88
N PRO A 74 11.74 -2.12 16.63
CA PRO A 74 11.64 -2.20 18.09
C PRO A 74 10.88 -1.02 18.70
N ALA A 75 11.08 0.19 18.20
CA ALA A 75 10.35 1.37 18.64
C ALA A 75 8.88 1.35 18.19
N PHE A 76 8.60 0.99 16.93
CA PHE A 76 7.23 0.91 16.40
C PHE A 76 6.39 -0.19 17.06
N ALA A 77 7.03 -1.27 17.50
CA ALA A 77 6.40 -2.36 18.23
C ALA A 77 6.22 -2.06 19.74
N GLY A 78 6.51 -0.82 20.18
CA GLY A 78 6.39 -0.41 21.57
C GLY A 78 7.46 -1.00 22.50
N GLN A 79 8.62 -1.39 21.93
CA GLN A 79 9.76 -1.99 22.65
C GLN A 79 9.41 -3.28 23.40
N ALA A 80 8.42 -4.02 22.90
CA ALA A 80 7.91 -5.21 23.56
C ALA A 80 7.44 -6.26 22.56
N GLY A 81 7.46 -7.53 22.98
CA GLY A 81 6.99 -8.68 22.21
C GLY A 81 7.86 -9.00 20.99
N ARG A 82 7.30 -9.79 20.07
CA ARG A 82 8.00 -10.26 18.86
C ARG A 82 7.49 -9.60 17.59
N ALA A 83 8.36 -9.43 16.60
CA ALA A 83 8.00 -8.92 15.28
C ALA A 83 8.76 -9.65 14.17
N ILE A 84 8.11 -9.76 13.00
CA ILE A 84 8.77 -10.13 11.74
C ILE A 84 9.05 -8.85 10.96
N TYR A 85 10.20 -8.79 10.29
CA TYR A 85 10.47 -7.87 9.20
C TYR A 85 10.51 -8.62 7.87
N ASN A 86 9.90 -8.04 6.83
CA ASN A 86 10.05 -8.47 5.43
C ASN A 86 10.31 -7.25 4.53
N ASP A 87 11.15 -7.41 3.52
CA ASP A 87 11.11 -6.53 2.34
C ASP A 87 9.83 -6.87 1.52
N VAL A 88 9.22 -5.89 0.83
CA VAL A 88 7.94 -6.10 0.11
C VAL A 88 8.03 -7.04 -1.09
N ASP A 89 9.24 -7.28 -1.59
CA ASP A 89 9.56 -8.14 -2.74
C ASP A 89 9.60 -9.64 -2.38
N GLN A 90 8.97 -10.01 -1.27
CA GLN A 90 8.88 -11.38 -0.76
C GLN A 90 7.46 -11.95 -0.89
N ILE A 91 7.36 -13.28 -0.98
CA ILE A 91 6.11 -14.03 -1.09
C ILE A 91 6.11 -15.18 -0.08
N TYR A 92 5.08 -15.26 0.76
CA TYR A 92 4.89 -16.37 1.68
C TYR A 92 4.26 -17.57 0.97
N LEU A 93 4.87 -18.74 1.16
CA LEU A 93 4.40 -20.04 0.66
C LEU A 93 3.88 -20.94 1.79
N VAL A 94 4.14 -20.54 3.04
CA VAL A 94 3.63 -21.15 4.27
C VAL A 94 3.24 -20.05 5.25
N ASP A 95 2.47 -20.41 6.28
CA ASP A 95 2.01 -19.48 7.31
C ASP A 95 3.17 -18.70 7.98
N PRO A 96 3.20 -17.34 7.90
CA PRO A 96 4.17 -16.53 8.65
C PRO A 96 4.10 -16.72 10.17
N GLY A 97 2.98 -17.22 10.70
CA GLY A 97 2.84 -17.60 12.09
C GLY A 97 3.86 -18.65 12.55
N ILE A 98 4.34 -19.50 11.64
CA ILE A 98 5.41 -20.48 11.93
C ILE A 98 6.74 -19.77 12.17
N LEU A 99 7.08 -18.77 11.35
CA LEU A 99 8.28 -17.94 11.57
C LEU A 99 8.14 -17.10 12.85
N PHE A 100 6.95 -16.55 13.06
CA PHE A 100 6.69 -15.74 14.25
C PHE A 100 6.84 -16.58 15.52
N ASP A 101 6.39 -17.82 15.53
CA ASP A 101 6.48 -18.69 16.71
C ASP A 101 7.86 -19.35 16.86
N HIS A 102 8.79 -19.12 15.94
CA HIS A 102 10.14 -19.67 15.99
C HIS A 102 10.83 -19.37 17.32
N ASP A 103 11.52 -20.36 17.89
CA ASP A 103 12.29 -20.14 19.10
C ASP A 103 13.49 -19.24 18.78
N LEU A 104 13.63 -18.15 19.53
CA LEU A 104 14.74 -17.22 19.37
C LEU A 104 16.01 -17.73 20.07
N ASN A 105 15.95 -18.79 20.89
CA ASN A 105 17.11 -19.34 21.61
C ASN A 105 17.94 -18.27 22.33
N ASP A 106 17.24 -17.37 23.01
CA ASP A 106 17.79 -16.17 23.66
C ASP A 106 18.46 -15.11 22.76
N HIS A 107 18.47 -15.28 21.44
CA HIS A 107 18.87 -14.25 20.49
C HIS A 107 17.90 -13.05 20.52
N GLY A 108 18.41 -11.88 20.15
CA GLY A 108 17.60 -10.69 19.90
C GLY A 108 16.92 -10.74 18.55
N PHE A 109 17.55 -11.33 17.53
CA PHE A 109 16.96 -11.54 16.22
C PHE A 109 17.55 -12.76 15.50
N LEU A 110 16.75 -13.36 14.62
CA LEU A 110 17.18 -14.39 13.68
C LEU A 110 17.16 -13.85 12.27
N SER A 111 18.17 -14.20 11.48
CA SER A 111 18.22 -13.93 10.05
C SER A 111 19.08 -14.98 9.33
N ILE A 112 18.96 -15.05 8.00
CA ILE A 112 19.63 -16.07 7.18
C ILE A 112 21.15 -16.03 7.33
N ALA A 113 21.71 -14.81 7.32
CA ALA A 113 23.12 -14.56 7.50
C ALA A 113 23.31 -13.30 8.33
N ARG A 114 24.47 -13.17 9.00
CA ARG A 114 24.79 -12.06 9.90
C ARG A 114 24.53 -10.67 9.30
N ASN A 115 24.78 -10.50 8.00
CA ASN A 115 24.62 -9.25 7.27
C ASN A 115 23.38 -9.22 6.36
N ASP A 116 22.58 -10.28 6.36
CA ASP A 116 21.30 -10.30 5.66
C ASP A 116 20.19 -9.92 6.63
N THR A 117 19.56 -8.77 6.35
CA THR A 117 18.46 -8.23 7.15
C THR A 117 17.17 -8.12 6.33
N SER A 118 17.09 -8.77 5.16
CA SER A 118 15.91 -8.74 4.27
C SER A 118 14.68 -9.45 4.86
N VAL A 119 14.92 -10.49 5.65
CA VAL A 119 13.92 -11.11 6.53
C VAL A 119 14.51 -11.30 7.92
N MET A 120 13.72 -10.97 8.95
CA MET A 120 14.12 -11.17 10.34
C MET A 120 12.91 -11.53 11.20
N VAL A 121 13.10 -12.34 12.23
CA VAL A 121 12.20 -12.41 13.39
C VAL A 121 12.97 -11.94 14.62
N MET A 122 12.37 -11.05 15.42
CA MET A 122 13.09 -10.36 16.50
C MET A 122 12.28 -10.22 17.78
N ASP A 123 12.99 -10.24 18.90
CA ASP A 123 12.52 -9.77 20.21
C ASP A 123 12.68 -8.25 20.27
N CYS A 124 11.57 -7.53 20.21
CA CYS A 124 11.56 -6.07 20.18
C CYS A 124 12.06 -5.45 21.48
N GLN A 125 11.99 -6.14 22.62
CA GLN A 125 12.52 -5.64 23.88
C GLN A 125 14.04 -5.73 23.90
N LYS A 126 14.62 -6.87 23.50
CA LYS A 126 16.08 -7.02 23.38
C LYS A 126 16.65 -6.06 22.35
N MET A 127 16.01 -5.95 21.19
CA MET A 127 16.51 -5.12 20.10
C MET A 127 16.35 -3.62 20.33
N ALA A 128 15.40 -3.18 21.18
CA ALA A 128 15.25 -1.76 21.52
C ALA A 128 16.47 -1.18 22.26
N ALA A 129 17.26 -2.02 22.95
CA ALA A 129 18.51 -1.60 23.59
C ALA A 129 19.63 -1.28 22.59
N ILE A 130 19.51 -1.75 21.34
CA ILE A 130 20.57 -1.73 20.33
C ILE A 130 20.20 -0.83 19.15
N TRP A 131 18.95 -0.93 18.68
CA TRP A 131 18.41 -0.16 17.57
C TRP A 131 17.39 0.86 18.09
N SER A 132 17.86 2.09 18.30
CA SER A 132 16.97 3.20 18.62
C SER A 132 16.33 3.78 17.34
N LEU A 133 15.17 4.41 17.50
CA LEU A 133 14.51 5.10 16.38
C LEU A 133 15.40 6.21 15.79
N ASP A 134 16.14 6.93 16.65
CA ASP A 134 17.03 8.01 16.22
C ASP A 134 18.20 7.47 15.38
N ALA A 135 18.81 6.38 15.83
CA ALA A 135 19.85 5.68 15.08
C ALA A 135 19.33 5.18 13.72
N ALA A 136 18.14 4.57 13.69
CA ALA A 136 17.52 4.09 12.45
C ALA A 136 17.27 5.22 11.43
N LYS A 137 16.96 6.43 11.91
CA LYS A 137 16.68 7.61 11.07
C LYS A 137 17.93 8.19 10.39
N PHE A 138 19.07 8.19 11.09
CA PHE A 138 20.23 8.98 10.67
C PHE A 138 21.50 8.17 10.40
N GLU A 139 21.61 6.94 10.91
CA GLU A 139 22.81 6.14 10.75
C GLU A 139 22.78 5.25 9.50
N LYS A 140 23.96 4.80 9.05
CA LYS A 140 24.07 3.87 7.93
C LYS A 140 23.67 2.46 8.35
N LYS A 141 22.94 1.74 7.48
CA LYS A 141 22.59 0.31 7.65
C LYS A 141 23.74 -0.53 8.20
N ASN A 142 24.93 -0.44 7.59
CA ASN A 142 26.06 -1.27 7.99
C ASN A 142 26.51 -1.00 9.43
N ALA A 143 26.43 0.24 9.92
CA ALA A 143 26.77 0.55 11.31
C ALA A 143 25.75 -0.05 12.29
N LEU A 144 24.45 0.02 11.95
CA LEU A 144 23.37 -0.57 12.74
C LEU A 144 23.47 -2.09 12.83
N VAL A 145 23.83 -2.75 11.71
CA VAL A 145 24.08 -4.19 11.67
C VAL A 145 25.31 -4.56 12.50
N GLN A 146 26.44 -3.88 12.29
CA GLN A 146 27.66 -4.17 13.05
C GLN A 146 27.47 -4.02 14.55
N ARG A 147 26.80 -2.95 15.00
CA ARG A 147 26.47 -2.74 16.42
C ARG A 147 25.70 -3.93 17.02
N ALA A 148 24.75 -4.50 16.29
CA ALA A 148 24.02 -5.67 16.75
C ALA A 148 24.90 -6.93 16.79
N LEU A 149 25.78 -7.11 15.81
CA LEU A 149 26.68 -8.27 15.73
C LEU A 149 27.83 -8.23 16.74
N GLU A 150 28.19 -7.04 17.25
CA GLU A 150 29.18 -6.88 18.32
C GLU A 150 28.67 -7.36 19.68
N VAL A 151 27.35 -7.42 19.87
CA VAL A 151 26.74 -7.93 21.11
C VAL A 151 26.75 -9.46 21.08
N PRO A 152 27.43 -10.12 22.04
CA PRO A 152 27.46 -11.58 22.08
C PRO A 152 26.06 -12.18 22.14
N ASN A 153 25.84 -13.24 21.36
CA ASN A 153 24.59 -13.99 21.31
C ASN A 153 23.35 -13.20 20.86
N LEU A 154 23.46 -11.97 20.33
CA LEU A 154 22.28 -11.21 19.90
C LEU A 154 21.70 -11.70 18.56
N TRP A 155 22.54 -12.25 17.68
CA TRP A 155 22.12 -12.83 16.40
C TRP A 155 22.11 -14.35 16.44
N GLY A 156 21.07 -14.95 15.86
CA GLY A 156 21.00 -16.37 15.56
C GLY A 156 20.71 -16.64 14.07
N PRO A 157 21.10 -17.82 13.55
CA PRO A 157 20.80 -18.20 12.19
C PRO A 157 19.32 -18.55 12.03
N LEU A 158 18.76 -18.22 10.86
CA LEU A 158 17.47 -18.68 10.37
C LEU A 158 17.68 -19.61 9.18
N GLU A 159 16.80 -20.60 8.99
CA GLU A 159 16.96 -21.56 7.90
C GLU A 159 16.76 -20.90 6.52
N PRO A 160 17.55 -21.27 5.49
CA PRO A 160 17.55 -20.63 4.17
C PRO A 160 16.19 -20.66 3.46
N GLU A 161 15.32 -21.61 3.79
CA GLU A 161 13.98 -21.72 3.21
C GLU A 161 13.09 -20.50 3.55
N TRP A 162 13.41 -19.76 4.61
CA TRP A 162 12.73 -18.52 4.97
C TRP A 162 13.16 -17.32 4.13
N ASN A 163 14.07 -17.49 3.16
CA ASN A 163 14.46 -16.45 2.21
C ASN A 163 15.09 -17.04 0.94
N ALA A 164 14.34 -17.84 0.19
CA ALA A 164 14.86 -18.39 -1.06
C ALA A 164 14.91 -17.28 -2.12
N ARG A 165 16.12 -16.82 -2.47
CA ARG A 165 16.32 -15.71 -3.42
C ARG A 165 16.30 -16.18 -4.86
N ASP A 166 15.39 -15.63 -5.66
CA ASP A 166 15.30 -15.86 -7.09
C ASP A 166 15.43 -17.38 -7.43
N GLU A 167 16.52 -17.77 -8.11
CA GLU A 167 16.79 -19.16 -8.55
C GLU A 167 17.08 -20.17 -7.41
N GLU A 168 17.28 -19.69 -6.18
CA GLU A 168 17.38 -20.54 -4.98
C GLU A 168 16.04 -21.22 -4.65
N TYR A 169 14.93 -20.77 -5.25
CA TYR A 169 13.61 -21.35 -5.06
C TYR A 169 13.57 -22.86 -5.31
N ARG A 170 12.96 -23.59 -4.37
CA ARG A 170 12.71 -25.02 -4.47
C ARG A 170 11.26 -25.30 -4.07
N ALA A 171 10.45 -25.72 -5.05
CA ALA A 171 9.05 -26.05 -4.83
C ALA A 171 8.86 -27.09 -3.72
N GLY A 172 7.96 -26.81 -2.78
CA GLY A 172 7.69 -27.65 -1.62
C GLY A 172 8.74 -27.61 -0.51
N GLN A 173 9.82 -26.85 -0.67
CA GLN A 173 10.86 -26.65 0.36
C GLN A 173 10.92 -25.19 0.82
N SER A 174 10.97 -24.24 -0.12
CA SER A 174 10.98 -22.81 0.18
C SER A 174 9.70 -22.39 0.91
N LYS A 175 9.87 -21.62 1.98
CA LYS A 175 8.81 -21.06 2.82
C LYS A 175 8.50 -19.61 2.44
N VAL A 176 9.54 -18.86 2.04
CA VAL A 176 9.43 -17.51 1.50
C VAL A 176 10.29 -17.41 0.25
N LEU A 177 9.69 -16.93 -0.84
CA LEU A 177 10.39 -16.58 -2.08
C LEU A 177 10.74 -15.09 -2.03
N HIS A 178 11.97 -14.73 -2.39
CA HIS A 178 12.46 -13.35 -2.42
C HIS A 178 12.93 -12.97 -3.82
N TYR A 179 12.26 -12.01 -4.46
CA TYR A 179 12.64 -11.50 -5.78
C TYR A 179 13.67 -10.37 -5.63
N THR A 180 14.96 -10.72 -5.51
CA THR A 180 16.00 -9.73 -5.16
C THR A 180 16.52 -8.95 -6.36
N ALA A 181 16.46 -9.54 -7.54
CA ALA A 181 16.91 -8.90 -8.77
C ALA A 181 15.85 -7.90 -9.29
N LEU A 182 16.06 -6.60 -9.03
CA LEU A 182 15.14 -5.51 -9.41
C LEU A 182 14.70 -5.58 -10.88
N HIS A 183 15.62 -5.87 -11.81
CA HIS A 183 15.36 -5.91 -13.25
C HIS A 183 14.62 -7.17 -13.73
N THR A 184 14.31 -8.11 -12.83
CA THR A 184 13.47 -9.27 -13.10
C THR A 184 12.18 -9.27 -12.28
N GLN A 185 11.96 -8.30 -11.37
CA GLN A 185 10.76 -8.28 -10.54
C GLN A 185 9.47 -8.25 -11.39
N PRO A 186 8.54 -9.20 -11.23
CA PRO A 186 7.36 -9.35 -12.10
C PRO A 186 6.42 -8.15 -12.18
N TRP A 187 6.38 -7.32 -11.13
CA TRP A 187 5.50 -6.14 -11.05
C TRP A 187 6.10 -4.88 -11.68
N GLN A 188 7.38 -4.92 -12.04
CA GLN A 188 8.10 -3.84 -12.71
C GLN A 188 7.95 -2.46 -12.03
N PRO A 189 8.50 -2.29 -10.81
CA PRO A 189 8.26 -1.07 -10.03
C PRO A 189 8.90 0.20 -10.63
N PHE A 190 9.99 0.09 -11.38
CA PHE A 190 10.76 1.23 -11.90
C PHE A 190 11.05 1.09 -13.41
N PRO A 191 10.01 1.10 -14.27
CA PRO A 191 10.15 0.89 -15.72
C PRO A 191 11.00 1.97 -16.42
N GLN A 192 11.20 3.11 -15.76
CA GLN A 192 11.96 4.24 -16.29
C GLN A 192 13.46 4.10 -15.99
N GLU A 193 13.82 3.25 -15.03
CA GLU A 193 15.19 3.03 -14.57
C GLU A 193 15.75 1.69 -15.06
N PHE A 194 14.89 0.69 -15.31
CA PHE A 194 15.32 -0.66 -15.70
C PHE A 194 14.62 -1.15 -16.96
N VAL A 195 15.36 -1.90 -17.77
CA VAL A 195 14.79 -2.78 -18.80
C VAL A 195 14.51 -4.12 -18.16
N TYR A 196 13.23 -4.51 -18.11
CA TYR A 196 12.80 -5.72 -17.42
C TYR A 196 13.01 -6.98 -18.26
N GLN A 197 13.57 -8.00 -17.61
CA GLN A 197 13.70 -9.35 -18.13
C GLN A 197 12.68 -10.28 -17.46
N LYS A 198 12.42 -11.44 -18.06
CA LYS A 198 11.51 -12.43 -17.47
C LYS A 198 12.15 -13.01 -16.20
N SER A 199 11.45 -12.96 -15.06
CA SER A 199 11.81 -13.71 -13.85
C SER A 199 11.70 -15.21 -14.09
N PRO A 200 12.70 -16.02 -13.68
CA PRO A 200 12.59 -17.48 -13.74
C PRO A 200 11.40 -18.00 -12.90
N GLU A 201 11.15 -17.41 -11.73
CA GLU A 201 10.06 -17.73 -10.81
C GLU A 201 8.83 -16.81 -10.95
N GLY A 202 8.75 -16.03 -12.03
CA GLY A 202 7.70 -15.01 -12.21
C GLY A 202 6.28 -15.57 -12.25
N ASP A 203 6.11 -16.81 -12.71
CA ASP A 203 4.80 -17.46 -12.83
C ASP A 203 4.11 -17.61 -11.45
N ILE A 204 4.87 -17.76 -10.36
CA ILE A 204 4.31 -17.80 -8.99
C ILE A 204 3.61 -16.49 -8.68
N TRP A 205 4.29 -15.37 -8.95
CA TRP A 205 3.74 -14.04 -8.73
C TRP A 205 2.53 -13.76 -9.64
N PHE A 206 2.61 -14.09 -10.93
CA PHE A 206 1.49 -13.89 -11.86
C PHE A 206 0.26 -14.73 -11.48
N ASN A 207 0.45 -15.96 -11.00
CA ASN A 207 -0.65 -16.78 -10.50
C ASN A 207 -1.30 -16.17 -9.24
N LEU A 208 -0.50 -15.62 -8.33
CA LEU A 208 -1.02 -14.90 -7.17
C LEU A 208 -1.76 -13.63 -7.58
N GLU A 209 -1.22 -12.82 -8.49
CA GLU A 209 -1.90 -11.64 -9.01
C GLU A 209 -3.22 -11.99 -9.70
N HIS A 210 -3.21 -13.03 -10.54
CA HIS A 210 -4.41 -13.50 -11.19
C HIS A 210 -5.49 -13.94 -10.18
N SER A 211 -5.12 -14.73 -9.17
CA SER A 211 -6.06 -15.17 -8.14
C SER A 211 -6.57 -14.01 -7.26
N ALA A 212 -5.72 -13.02 -6.95
CA ALA A 212 -6.13 -11.80 -6.26
C ALA A 212 -7.17 -11.02 -7.09
N ASN A 213 -6.95 -10.90 -8.40
CA ASN A 213 -7.88 -10.25 -9.33
C ASN A 213 -9.21 -10.99 -9.41
N GLN A 214 -9.19 -12.33 -9.54
CA GLN A 214 -10.42 -13.14 -9.55
C GLN A 214 -11.25 -12.97 -8.28
N LYS A 215 -10.60 -12.67 -7.16
CA LYS A 215 -11.25 -12.45 -5.86
C LYS A 215 -11.59 -10.98 -5.58
N GLY A 216 -11.24 -10.06 -6.48
CA GLY A 216 -11.37 -8.63 -6.25
C GLY A 216 -10.61 -8.17 -5.00
N PHE A 217 -9.51 -8.84 -4.66
CA PHE A 217 -8.77 -8.56 -3.43
C PHE A 217 -8.09 -7.20 -3.52
N LEU A 218 -8.45 -6.30 -2.61
CA LEU A 218 -7.80 -5.01 -2.39
C LEU A 218 -7.43 -4.90 -0.90
N LEU A 219 -6.33 -4.21 -0.62
CA LEU A 219 -5.83 -4.02 0.75
C LEU A 219 -6.80 -3.20 1.60
N PHE A 220 -7.38 -2.17 0.97
CA PHE A 220 -8.32 -1.25 1.57
C PHE A 220 -9.61 -1.24 0.75
N SER A 221 -10.67 -0.75 1.36
CA SER A 221 -11.98 -0.61 0.72
C SER A 221 -12.71 0.59 1.32
N ARG A 222 -13.84 0.98 0.72
CA ARG A 222 -14.69 2.00 1.34
C ARG A 222 -15.11 1.67 2.78
N LYS A 223 -15.33 0.40 3.11
CA LYS A 223 -15.72 -0.04 4.47
C LYS A 223 -14.55 -0.03 5.44
N HIS A 224 -13.35 -0.23 4.92
CA HIS A 224 -12.10 -0.29 5.67
C HIS A 224 -11.03 0.51 4.91
N PRO A 225 -11.16 1.85 4.88
CA PRO A 225 -10.20 2.70 4.19
C PRO A 225 -8.90 2.77 4.99
N SER A 226 -7.82 3.25 4.39
CA SER A 226 -6.60 3.52 5.16
C SER A 226 -6.85 4.59 6.22
N SER A 227 -6.00 4.64 7.25
CA SER A 227 -6.08 5.73 8.23
C SER A 227 -5.73 7.08 7.61
N LEU A 228 -4.89 7.10 6.57
CA LEU A 228 -4.57 8.31 5.81
C LEU A 228 -5.80 8.84 5.08
N PHE A 229 -6.64 7.95 4.52
CA PHE A 229 -7.88 8.36 3.88
C PHE A 229 -8.90 8.87 4.89
N THR A 230 -8.96 8.25 6.06
CA THR A 230 -9.81 8.73 7.16
C THR A 230 -9.44 10.15 7.58
N GLU A 231 -8.14 10.44 7.69
CA GLU A 231 -7.63 11.78 7.98
C GLU A 231 -7.87 12.75 6.82
N PHE A 232 -7.60 12.34 5.58
CA PHE A 232 -7.91 13.11 4.37
C PHE A 232 -9.40 13.50 4.31
N ALA A 233 -10.31 12.54 4.51
CA ALA A 233 -11.75 12.76 4.51
C ALA A 233 -12.20 13.70 5.63
N LYS A 234 -11.52 13.69 6.79
CA LYS A 234 -11.76 14.65 7.87
C LYS A 234 -11.29 16.05 7.47
N GLN A 235 -10.09 16.18 6.90
CA GLN A 235 -9.54 17.46 6.46
C GLN A 235 -10.38 18.13 5.37
N THR A 236 -10.91 17.37 4.41
CA THR A 236 -11.79 17.93 3.37
C THR A 236 -13.10 18.45 3.94
N ARG A 237 -13.64 17.83 5.00
CA ARG A 237 -14.82 18.33 5.73
C ARG A 237 -14.53 19.60 6.52
N ASP A 238 -13.39 19.66 7.20
CA ASP A 238 -13.02 20.79 8.07
C ASP A 238 -12.63 22.04 7.25
N ARG A 239 -12.06 21.87 6.05
CA ARG A 239 -11.62 22.94 5.16
C ARG A 239 -12.74 23.68 4.39
N ARG A 240 -14.00 23.60 4.84
CA ARG A 240 -15.17 24.27 4.24
C ARG A 240 -14.99 25.75 3.83
N ASN A 241 -13.99 26.45 4.39
CA ASN A 241 -13.77 27.89 4.20
C ASN A 241 -12.50 28.27 3.43
N ILE A 242 -11.73 27.33 2.89
CA ILE A 242 -10.60 27.66 2.00
C ILE A 242 -11.14 27.54 0.57
N ALA A 243 -11.38 28.68 -0.08
CA ALA A 243 -11.68 28.71 -1.50
C ALA A 243 -10.63 27.87 -2.25
N PRO A 244 -11.01 26.99 -3.19
CA PRO A 244 -10.04 26.28 -3.99
C PRO A 244 -9.06 27.31 -4.56
N THR A 245 -7.78 27.20 -4.18
CA THR A 245 -6.73 28.02 -4.75
C THR A 245 -6.80 27.82 -6.24
N ASN A 246 -7.03 28.94 -6.96
CA ASN A 246 -7.25 29.10 -8.40
C ASN A 246 -7.29 27.80 -9.24
N PRO A 247 -8.37 27.57 -10.03
CA PRO A 247 -8.37 26.47 -10.97
C PRO A 247 -7.09 26.54 -11.81
N SER A 248 -6.39 25.41 -11.90
CA SER A 248 -5.29 25.25 -12.83
C SER A 248 -5.70 25.86 -14.18
N PRO A 249 -4.88 26.73 -14.79
CA PRO A 249 -5.19 27.36 -16.07
C PRO A 249 -5.30 26.37 -17.23
N TYR A 250 -5.03 25.09 -17.00
CA TYR A 250 -5.21 24.02 -17.98
C TYR A 250 -6.70 23.66 -18.12
N GLN A 251 -7.41 24.51 -18.86
CA GLN A 251 -8.60 24.08 -19.61
C GLN A 251 -8.10 23.34 -20.85
N ASP A 252 -7.89 22.04 -20.74
CA ASP A 252 -7.54 21.27 -21.92
C ASP A 252 -8.82 21.07 -22.74
N VAL A 253 -8.96 21.87 -23.80
CA VAL A 253 -10.14 21.89 -24.67
C VAL A 253 -10.37 20.52 -25.31
N GLU A 254 -9.30 19.76 -25.52
CA GLU A 254 -9.34 18.40 -26.06
C GLU A 254 -10.13 17.47 -25.13
N THR A 255 -9.93 17.57 -23.82
CA THR A 255 -10.60 16.71 -22.83
C THR A 255 -12.11 16.98 -22.73
N ILE A 256 -12.54 18.21 -22.97
CA ILE A 256 -13.98 18.55 -23.04
C ILE A 256 -14.63 17.91 -24.27
N HIS A 257 -13.95 17.91 -25.42
CA HIS A 257 -14.46 17.29 -26.64
C HIS A 257 -14.56 15.77 -26.49
N GLU A 258 -13.56 15.12 -25.89
CA GLU A 258 -13.59 13.68 -25.62
C GLU A 258 -14.78 13.27 -24.75
N LEU A 259 -15.07 14.03 -23.68
CA LEU A 259 -16.22 13.77 -22.82
C LEU A 259 -17.55 13.93 -23.60
N GLN A 260 -17.68 14.97 -24.42
CA GLN A 260 -18.87 15.20 -25.26
C GLN A 260 -19.05 14.10 -26.32
N ASP A 261 -17.97 13.64 -26.94
CA ASP A 261 -17.99 12.58 -27.95
C ASP A 261 -18.35 11.23 -27.31
N ALA A 262 -17.81 10.93 -26.13
CA ALA A 262 -18.20 9.77 -25.35
C ALA A 262 -19.69 9.82 -24.95
N MET A 263 -20.19 10.96 -24.48
CA MET A 263 -21.61 11.17 -24.16
C MET A 263 -22.51 10.87 -25.36
N ARG A 264 -22.16 11.39 -26.54
CA ARG A 264 -22.91 11.18 -27.79
C ARG A 264 -22.87 9.72 -28.24
N THR A 265 -21.68 9.11 -28.21
CA THR A 265 -21.47 7.72 -28.65
C THR A 265 -22.23 6.74 -27.76
N LEU A 266 -22.21 6.96 -26.45
CA LEU A 266 -22.92 6.12 -25.48
C LEU A 266 -24.43 6.42 -25.42
N GLN A 267 -24.90 7.49 -26.06
CA GLN A 267 -26.26 8.02 -25.90
C GLN A 267 -26.63 8.16 -24.42
N ALA A 268 -25.67 8.66 -23.63
CA ALA A 268 -25.76 8.68 -22.18
C ALA A 268 -26.99 9.46 -21.71
N LYS A 269 -27.66 8.94 -20.67
CA LYS A 269 -28.83 9.56 -20.02
C LYS A 269 -28.64 9.78 -18.53
N SER A 270 -27.64 9.12 -17.94
CA SER A 270 -27.37 9.14 -16.51
C SER A 270 -25.89 9.42 -16.24
N LEU A 271 -25.65 10.25 -15.23
CA LEU A 271 -24.31 10.65 -14.79
C LEU A 271 -24.18 10.47 -13.28
N LEU A 272 -23.13 9.79 -12.83
CA LEU A 272 -22.67 9.83 -11.46
C LEU A 272 -21.49 10.77 -11.33
N TYR A 273 -21.65 11.82 -10.53
CA TYR A 273 -20.60 12.76 -10.20
C TYR A 273 -19.94 12.37 -8.87
N CYS A 274 -18.69 11.90 -8.93
CA CYS A 274 -17.90 11.44 -7.79
C CYS A 274 -16.93 12.54 -7.32
N HIS A 275 -16.99 12.91 -6.04
CA HIS A 275 -16.12 13.92 -5.46
C HIS A 275 -15.60 13.54 -4.07
N PHE A 276 -14.61 14.29 -3.57
CA PHE A 276 -13.88 14.00 -2.33
C PHE A 276 -14.16 15.05 -1.24
N GLY A 277 -15.42 15.12 -0.79
CA GLY A 277 -15.86 16.12 0.19
C GLY A 277 -16.28 17.46 -0.40
N PRO A 278 -16.65 18.43 0.46
CA PRO A 278 -17.27 19.70 0.06
C PRO A 278 -16.41 20.57 -0.88
N LEU A 279 -15.08 20.49 -0.77
CA LEU A 279 -14.15 21.24 -1.62
C LEU A 279 -14.28 20.91 -3.12
N PHE A 280 -14.79 19.71 -3.42
CA PHE A 280 -14.93 19.20 -4.78
C PHE A 280 -16.39 18.95 -5.16
N GLU A 281 -17.36 19.46 -4.38
CA GLU A 281 -18.79 19.19 -4.59
C GLU A 281 -19.34 19.87 -5.86
N SER A 282 -18.75 21.00 -6.27
CA SER A 282 -19.17 21.73 -7.45
C SER A 282 -18.44 21.26 -8.71
N ILE A 283 -19.18 21.05 -9.80
CA ILE A 283 -18.58 20.80 -11.12
C ILE A 283 -17.66 21.98 -11.50
N PRO A 284 -16.37 21.73 -11.80
CA PRO A 284 -15.43 22.75 -12.23
C PRO A 284 -15.94 23.53 -13.45
N GLU A 285 -15.64 24.83 -13.51
CA GLU A 285 -16.15 25.72 -14.56
C GLU A 285 -15.80 25.23 -15.98
N HIS A 286 -14.62 24.64 -16.16
CA HIS A 286 -14.18 24.12 -17.47
C HIS A 286 -15.08 22.97 -17.97
N LEU A 287 -15.68 22.18 -17.08
CA LEU A 287 -16.63 21.14 -17.47
C LEU A 287 -18.06 21.67 -17.68
N ARG A 288 -18.38 22.91 -17.25
CA ARG A 288 -19.69 23.53 -17.51
C ARG A 288 -19.94 23.82 -19.00
N ALA A 289 -18.88 23.89 -19.80
CA ALA A 289 -18.98 24.00 -21.26
C ALA A 289 -19.51 22.71 -21.91
N THR A 290 -19.48 21.58 -21.19
CA THR A 290 -20.15 20.34 -21.58
C THR A 290 -21.64 20.46 -21.30
N ASP A 291 -22.50 20.25 -22.29
CA ASP A 291 -23.95 20.24 -22.09
C ASP A 291 -24.39 18.97 -21.33
N LEU A 292 -24.15 18.98 -20.02
CA LEU A 292 -24.59 17.94 -19.10
C LEU A 292 -26.07 18.08 -18.73
N SER A 293 -26.77 19.13 -19.20
CA SER A 293 -28.16 19.42 -18.80
C SER A 293 -29.16 18.36 -19.27
N SER A 294 -28.80 17.62 -20.31
CA SER A 294 -29.55 16.50 -20.86
C SER A 294 -29.45 15.21 -20.01
N LEU A 295 -28.52 15.15 -19.06
CA LEU A 295 -28.27 13.97 -18.23
C LEU A 295 -28.99 14.05 -16.88
N THR A 296 -29.51 12.91 -16.43
CA THR A 296 -29.96 12.75 -15.05
C THR A 296 -28.75 12.58 -14.15
N MET A 297 -28.37 13.64 -13.45
CA MET A 297 -27.20 13.65 -12.57
C MET A 297 -27.51 13.11 -11.17
N THR A 298 -26.59 12.33 -10.61
CA THR A 298 -26.54 11.93 -9.20
C THR A 298 -25.15 12.25 -8.67
N THR A 299 -25.06 12.81 -7.47
CA THR A 299 -23.77 13.12 -6.84
C THR A 299 -23.42 12.06 -5.78
N MET A 300 -22.14 11.77 -5.61
CA MET A 300 -21.62 10.89 -4.58
C MET A 300 -20.33 11.46 -3.99
N ASP A 301 -20.37 11.70 -2.69
CA ASP A 301 -19.19 12.01 -1.90
C ASP A 301 -18.50 10.70 -1.47
N LEU A 302 -17.27 10.50 -1.94
CA LEU A 302 -16.44 9.35 -1.61
C LEU A 302 -15.83 9.45 -0.20
N CYS A 303 -15.80 10.66 0.39
CA CYS A 303 -15.30 10.91 1.74
C CYS A 303 -16.39 10.78 2.82
N GLN A 304 -17.66 10.60 2.44
CA GLN A 304 -18.74 10.41 3.40
C GLN A 304 -18.76 9.00 3.97
N GLU A 305 -18.75 8.93 5.31
CA GLU A 305 -18.98 7.73 6.10
C GLU A 305 -20.42 7.25 5.86
N ASN A 306 -20.60 6.19 5.07
CA ASN A 306 -21.80 5.36 4.88
C ASN A 306 -23.15 5.93 5.39
N SER A 307 -23.54 7.13 4.97
CA SER A 307 -24.71 7.85 5.49
C SER A 307 -25.90 7.79 4.54
N GLY A 308 -26.00 6.71 3.76
CA GLY A 308 -27.17 6.43 2.92
C GLY A 308 -26.97 5.20 2.03
N PRO A 309 -28.06 4.63 1.48
CA PRO A 309 -27.93 3.63 0.43
C PRO A 309 -27.21 4.27 -0.74
N LEU A 310 -26.04 3.70 -1.07
CA LEU A 310 -25.32 4.12 -2.26
C LEU A 310 -26.19 3.86 -3.49
N PRO A 311 -26.04 4.66 -4.55
CA PRO A 311 -26.64 4.32 -5.82
C PRO A 311 -26.21 2.89 -6.20
N SER A 312 -27.16 1.96 -6.15
CA SER A 312 -26.96 0.56 -6.54
C SER A 312 -27.18 0.35 -8.04
N ARG A 313 -27.65 1.39 -8.73
CA ARG A 313 -27.75 1.41 -10.19
C ARG A 313 -26.38 1.68 -10.81
N GLN A 314 -26.14 1.10 -11.98
CA GLN A 314 -25.09 1.56 -12.88
C GLN A 314 -25.53 2.85 -13.58
N PHE A 315 -24.54 3.64 -14.00
CA PHE A 315 -24.69 4.90 -14.71
C PHE A 315 -23.98 4.81 -16.05
N ASP A 316 -24.51 5.48 -17.06
CA ASP A 316 -23.86 5.52 -18.37
C ASP A 316 -22.47 6.13 -18.26
N LEU A 317 -22.34 7.15 -17.39
CA LEU A 317 -21.13 7.90 -17.15
C LEU A 317 -20.84 8.04 -15.65
N VAL A 318 -19.60 7.83 -15.26
CA VAL A 318 -19.06 8.21 -13.94
C VAL A 318 -17.97 9.25 -14.15
N LEU A 319 -18.10 10.40 -13.50
CA LEU A 319 -17.22 11.56 -13.64
C LEU A 319 -16.58 11.90 -12.30
N SER A 320 -15.26 11.91 -12.23
CA SER A 320 -14.50 12.49 -11.12
C SER A 320 -13.56 13.58 -11.64
N PRO A 321 -13.91 14.87 -11.49
CA PRO A 321 -13.23 15.94 -12.21
C PRO A 321 -11.99 16.50 -11.49
N GLY A 322 -11.60 15.93 -10.36
CA GLY A 322 -10.47 16.40 -9.58
C GLY A 322 -10.43 15.80 -8.18
N GLY A 323 -9.35 16.08 -7.47
CA GLY A 323 -9.12 15.62 -6.09
C GLY A 323 -8.52 14.21 -5.95
N LEU A 324 -8.50 13.39 -7.01
CA LEU A 324 -7.87 12.06 -6.94
C LEU A 324 -6.38 12.12 -6.60
N HIS A 325 -5.66 13.15 -7.04
CA HIS A 325 -4.25 13.39 -6.72
C HIS A 325 -3.98 13.69 -5.23
N LEU A 326 -5.02 13.94 -4.44
CA LEU A 326 -4.93 14.14 -2.99
C LEU A 326 -5.33 12.89 -2.21
N VAL A 327 -5.91 11.89 -2.88
CA VAL A 327 -6.27 10.61 -2.26
C VAL A 327 -4.98 9.87 -1.95
N PRO A 328 -4.81 9.30 -0.75
CA PRO A 328 -3.65 8.49 -0.43
C PRO A 328 -3.49 7.32 -1.41
N ASP A 329 -2.24 7.03 -1.81
CA ASP A 329 -1.89 5.98 -2.79
C ASP A 329 -2.57 4.64 -2.50
N GLU A 330 -2.72 4.30 -1.23
CA GLU A 330 -3.29 3.05 -0.74
C GLU A 330 -4.79 2.90 -1.02
N ASP A 331 -5.49 4.02 -1.15
CA ASP A 331 -6.94 4.07 -1.33
C ASP A 331 -7.35 4.27 -2.79
N ILE A 332 -6.43 4.75 -3.64
CA ILE A 332 -6.66 4.92 -5.08
C ILE A 332 -7.25 3.65 -5.73
N PRO A 333 -6.72 2.42 -5.48
CA PRO A 333 -7.25 1.23 -6.12
C PRO A 333 -8.74 0.98 -5.85
N TRP A 334 -9.19 1.06 -4.59
CA TRP A 334 -10.60 0.81 -4.27
C TRP A 334 -11.49 1.99 -4.69
N VAL A 335 -10.98 3.21 -4.65
CA VAL A 335 -11.71 4.39 -5.15
C VAL A 335 -12.01 4.24 -6.64
N ILE A 336 -11.02 3.86 -7.44
CA ILE A 336 -11.18 3.61 -8.87
C ILE A 336 -12.13 2.43 -9.10
N GLU A 337 -11.96 1.33 -8.37
CA GLU A 337 -12.83 0.15 -8.45
C GLU A 337 -14.30 0.50 -8.15
N GLU A 338 -14.57 1.35 -7.15
CA GLU A 338 -15.94 1.83 -6.84
C GLU A 338 -16.53 2.67 -7.99
N MET A 339 -15.71 3.44 -8.70
CA MET A 339 -16.15 4.18 -9.89
C MET A 339 -16.48 3.23 -11.04
N PHE A 340 -15.61 2.26 -11.35
CA PHE A 340 -15.86 1.28 -12.40
C PHE A 340 -17.07 0.40 -12.12
N ASN A 341 -17.27 -0.05 -10.88
CA ASN A 341 -18.44 -0.85 -10.52
C ASN A 341 -19.78 -0.12 -10.69
N ARG A 342 -19.76 1.21 -10.77
CA ARG A 342 -20.95 2.04 -11.02
C ARG A 342 -21.05 2.55 -12.45
N ALA A 343 -20.03 2.34 -13.27
CA ALA A 343 -20.09 2.68 -14.69
C ALA A 343 -20.61 1.49 -15.50
N HIS A 344 -21.57 1.77 -16.38
CA HIS A 344 -21.97 0.87 -17.45
C HIS A 344 -21.21 1.18 -18.75
N GLY A 345 -20.97 2.47 -19.04
CA GLY A 345 -20.33 2.93 -20.27
C GLY A 345 -18.90 3.41 -20.06
N MET A 346 -18.72 4.51 -19.32
CA MET A 346 -17.40 5.14 -19.16
C MET A 346 -17.18 5.68 -17.75
N VAL A 347 -15.93 5.54 -17.28
CA VAL A 347 -15.38 6.30 -16.16
C VAL A 347 -14.45 7.37 -16.74
N TYR A 348 -14.69 8.62 -16.39
CA TYR A 348 -13.83 9.75 -16.71
C TYR A 348 -13.24 10.31 -15.42
N ILE A 349 -11.92 10.42 -15.36
CA ILE A 349 -11.17 10.94 -14.22
C ILE A 349 -10.23 12.02 -14.72
N ALA A 350 -10.37 13.24 -14.18
CA ALA A 350 -9.38 14.30 -14.39
C ALA A 350 -8.40 14.32 -13.20
N ILE A 351 -7.11 14.24 -13.51
CA ILE A 351 -6.04 14.27 -12.53
C ILE A 351 -5.23 15.54 -12.75
N GLU A 352 -5.14 16.37 -11.72
CA GLU A 352 -4.27 17.53 -11.74
C GLU A 352 -2.83 17.09 -11.47
N ILE A 353 -1.93 17.42 -12.40
CA ILE A 353 -0.50 17.13 -12.27
C ILE A 353 0.15 18.41 -11.72
N THR A 354 0.48 18.41 -10.43
CA THR A 354 1.29 19.49 -9.84
C THR A 354 2.75 19.28 -10.20
N ASN A 355 3.39 20.29 -10.77
CA ASN A 355 4.81 20.24 -11.09
C ASN A 355 5.61 20.27 -9.77
N PRO A 356 6.49 19.30 -9.47
CA PRO A 356 7.15 19.18 -8.16
C PRO A 356 7.98 20.40 -7.76
N ASP A 357 8.38 21.25 -8.70
CA ASP A 357 9.11 22.51 -8.43
C ASP A 357 8.27 23.62 -7.76
N GLN A 358 6.94 23.44 -7.59
CA GLN A 358 6.07 24.49 -7.02
C GLN A 358 5.31 24.10 -5.74
N SER A 359 5.43 22.87 -5.25
CA SER A 359 4.78 22.50 -3.98
C SER A 359 5.70 22.77 -2.79
N ASN A 360 5.44 23.86 -2.06
CA ASN A 360 5.85 23.97 -0.67
C ASN A 360 5.39 22.71 0.07
N ALA A 361 6.34 22.05 0.75
CA ALA A 361 6.15 20.83 1.51
C ALA A 361 5.02 20.99 2.54
N ALA A 362 3.80 20.63 2.16
CA ALA A 362 2.66 20.59 3.06
C ALA A 362 2.67 19.30 3.87
N GLU A 363 2.48 19.46 5.17
CA GLU A 363 2.59 18.46 6.23
C GLU A 363 1.53 17.34 6.10
N THR A 364 1.93 16.15 5.66
CA THR A 364 1.20 14.89 5.94
C THR A 364 1.70 14.22 7.24
N PRO A 365 0.84 13.72 8.14
CA PRO A 365 1.28 13.06 9.37
C PRO A 365 1.79 11.64 9.14
N HIS A 366 2.49 11.13 10.16
CA HIS A 366 3.06 9.78 10.32
C HIS A 366 2.14 8.63 9.88
N ALA A 367 2.70 7.59 9.28
CA ALA A 367 1.97 6.34 9.09
C ALA A 367 2.92 5.11 9.20
N CYS A 368 3.01 4.54 10.40
CA CYS A 368 3.17 3.09 10.54
C CYS A 368 1.74 2.56 10.55
N LEU A 369 1.21 2.14 9.41
CA LEU A 369 -0.21 1.83 9.27
C LEU A 369 -0.50 0.45 9.85
N LYS A 370 -1.53 0.34 10.68
CA LYS A 370 -2.05 -0.94 11.16
C LYS A 370 -3.12 -1.42 10.18
N GLN A 371 -2.99 -2.62 9.62
CA GLN A 371 -4.04 -3.32 8.86
C GLN A 371 -4.98 -4.15 9.73
#